data_AF-A0A9D7F9A4-F1
#
_entry.id   AF-A0A9D7F9A4-F1
#
_cell.length_a   1.000
_cell.length_b   1.000
_cell.length_c   1.000
_cell.angle_alpha   90.00
_cell.angle_beta   90.00
_cell.angle_gamma   90.00
#
_symmetry.space_group_name_H-M   'P 1'
#
loop_
_entity.id
_entity.type
_entity.pdbx_description
1 polymer ?
#
loop_
_entity_poly.entity_id
_entity_poly.type
_entity_poly.pdbx_seq_one_letter_code
_entity_poly.pdbx_strand_id
1 'polypeptide(L)'
;MKKLKWWMIIVGGFYSLLTAMNLIFLFVKPDFFAEQLPPLYAGNELAASAFSDAWLVFVFELGVLGGMLLYASGKPEKSRMLVLTVIFAEVFRGIVADAVWIGRGYAASEYIPFIVIHLLIIVTGWLFLRQAGKENPVI
;
A
#
# COMPACT_ATOMS: atom_id res chain seq x y z
N MET A 1 21.99 5.98 6.95
CA MET A 1 21.37 4.63 6.93
C MET A 1 20.26 4.43 7.97
N LYS A 2 20.39 4.95 9.21
CA LYS A 2 19.40 4.76 10.29
C LYS A 2 17.98 5.17 9.90
N LYS A 3 17.81 6.27 9.16
CA LYS A 3 16.48 6.75 8.70
C LYS A 3 15.82 5.80 7.70
N LEU A 4 16.57 5.31 6.70
CA LEU A 4 16.06 4.35 5.73
C LEU A 4 15.65 3.02 6.39
N LYS A 5 16.46 2.53 7.34
CA LYS A 5 16.10 1.37 8.16
C LYS A 5 14.77 1.56 8.88
N TRP A 6 14.61 2.67 9.60
CA TRP A 6 13.36 2.95 10.31
C TRP A 6 12.17 3.12 9.37
N TRP A 7 12.37 3.76 8.22
CA TRP A 7 11.34 3.85 7.19
C TRP A 7 10.89 2.46 6.72
N MET A 8 11.82 1.55 6.43
CA MET A 8 11.50 0.18 6.04
C MET A 8 10.74 -0.56 7.15
N ILE A 9 11.12 -0.37 8.42
CA ILE A 9 10.43 -0.99 9.55
C ILE A 9 9.01 -0.44 9.70
N ILE A 10 8.84 0.89 9.67
CA ILE A 10 7.55 1.53 9.87
C ILE A 10 6.59 1.20 8.72
N VAL A 11 7.03 1.37 7.47
CA VAL A 11 6.20 1.08 6.29
C VAL A 11 5.93 -0.42 6.19
N GLY A 12 6.94 -1.26 6.43
CA GLY A 12 6.77 -2.71 6.40
C GLY A 12 5.81 -3.21 7.49
N GLY A 13 5.90 -2.65 8.69
CA GLY A 13 4.98 -2.91 9.79
C GLY A 13 3.56 -2.43 9.48
N PHE A 14 3.42 -1.23 8.92
CA PHE A 14 2.14 -0.67 8.49
C PHE A 14 1.46 -1.55 7.43
N TYR A 15 2.18 -1.95 6.38
CA TYR A 15 1.64 -2.85 5.36
C TYR A 15 1.25 -4.21 5.91
N SER A 16 2.06 -4.77 6.82
CA SER A 16 1.75 -6.06 7.47
C SER A 16 0.49 -5.95 8.33
N LEU A 17 0.33 -4.83 9.06
CA LEU A 17 -0.88 -4.55 9.84
C LEU A 17 -2.11 -4.40 8.95
N LEU A 18 -2.01 -3.60 7.88
CA LEU A 18 -3.09 -3.45 6.91
C LEU A 18 -3.48 -4.79 6.28
N THR A 19 -2.48 -5.62 5.97
CA THR A 19 -2.71 -6.98 5.45
C THR A 19 -3.54 -7.78 6.44
N ALA A 20 -3.11 -7.88 7.70
CA ALA A 20 -3.82 -8.62 8.73
C ALA A 20 -5.26 -8.10 8.94
N MET A 21 -5.45 -6.78 9.01
CA MET A 21 -6.77 -6.17 9.17
C MET A 21 -7.68 -6.46 7.98
N ASN A 22 -7.18 -6.35 6.75
CA ASN A 22 -7.99 -6.60 5.56
C ASN A 22 -8.33 -8.08 5.38
N LEU A 23 -7.45 -9.01 5.77
CA LEU A 23 -7.80 -10.44 5.77
C LEU A 23 -8.96 -10.74 6.73
N ILE A 24 -9.05 -10.02 7.87
CA ILE A 24 -10.21 -10.13 8.77
C ILE A 24 -11.48 -9.66 8.05
N PHE A 25 -11.46 -8.51 7.37
CA PHE A 25 -12.62 -8.04 6.63
C PHE A 25 -13.02 -8.99 5.50
N LEU A 26 -12.05 -9.49 4.73
CA LEU A 26 -12.30 -10.40 3.59
C LEU A 26 -12.92 -11.74 4.03
N PHE A 27 -12.46 -12.33 5.14
CA PHE A 27 -12.90 -13.67 5.54
C PHE A 27 -13.95 -13.72 6.64
N VAL A 28 -14.09 -12.65 7.44
CA VAL A 28 -15.00 -12.62 8.61
C VAL A 28 -16.15 -11.64 8.42
N LYS A 29 -15.96 -10.58 7.64
CA LYS A 29 -16.98 -9.53 7.39
C LYS A 29 -17.05 -9.14 5.92
N PRO A 30 -17.37 -10.10 5.01
CA PRO A 30 -17.35 -9.85 3.57
C PRO A 30 -18.28 -8.72 3.12
N ASP A 31 -19.39 -8.49 3.85
CA ASP A 31 -20.35 -7.41 3.58
C ASP A 31 -19.70 -6.01 3.60
N PHE A 32 -18.58 -5.84 4.31
CA PHE A 32 -17.83 -4.58 4.37
C PHE A 32 -17.43 -4.04 2.99
N PHE A 33 -17.11 -4.92 2.05
CA PHE A 33 -16.73 -4.53 0.68
C PHE A 33 -17.95 -4.26 -0.19
N ALA A 34 -19.06 -4.95 0.05
CA ALA A 34 -20.32 -4.69 -0.64
C ALA A 34 -20.88 -3.30 -0.30
N GLU A 35 -20.75 -2.88 0.96
CA GLU A 35 -21.18 -1.56 1.44
C GLU A 35 -20.39 -0.38 0.84
N GLN A 36 -19.17 -0.63 0.35
CA GLN A 36 -18.31 0.38 -0.28
C GLN A 36 -18.53 0.53 -1.79
N LEU A 37 -19.37 -0.32 -2.38
CA LEU A 37 -19.68 -0.20 -3.80
C LEU A 37 -20.40 1.12 -4.08
N PRO A 38 -20.10 1.79 -5.21
CA PRO A 38 -20.80 3.00 -5.59
C PRO A 38 -22.27 2.69 -5.85
N PRO A 39 -23.17 3.70 -5.81
CA PRO A 39 -24.61 3.49 -5.95
C PRO A 39 -25.02 2.71 -7.21
N LEU A 40 -24.22 2.77 -8.29
CA LEU A 40 -24.44 2.02 -9.53
C LEU A 40 -24.38 0.49 -9.35
N TYR A 41 -23.63 0.00 -8.37
CA TYR A 41 -23.43 -1.43 -8.11
C TYR A 41 -24.02 -1.88 -6.76
N ALA A 42 -24.75 -1.01 -6.07
CA ALA A 42 -25.34 -1.32 -4.77
C ALA A 42 -26.30 -2.52 -4.87
N GLY A 43 -26.13 -3.51 -3.97
CA GLY A 43 -26.93 -4.74 -3.95
C GLY A 43 -26.57 -5.76 -5.03
N ASN A 44 -25.54 -5.54 -5.86
CA ASN A 44 -25.09 -6.51 -6.85
C ASN A 44 -24.05 -7.47 -6.25
N GLU A 45 -24.46 -8.70 -5.95
CA GLU A 45 -23.61 -9.72 -5.33
C GLU A 45 -22.37 -10.06 -6.18
N LEU A 46 -22.51 -10.15 -7.50
CA LEU A 46 -21.38 -10.44 -8.40
C LEU A 46 -20.35 -9.31 -8.41
N ALA A 47 -20.82 -8.06 -8.36
CA ALA A 47 -19.94 -6.91 -8.24
C ALA A 47 -19.19 -6.90 -6.90
N ALA A 48 -19.87 -7.27 -5.81
CA ALA A 48 -19.26 -7.37 -4.48
C ALA A 48 -18.20 -8.47 -4.42
N SER A 49 -18.47 -9.65 -4.99
CA SER A 49 -17.48 -10.74 -5.09
C SER A 49 -16.28 -10.33 -5.94
N ALA A 50 -16.51 -9.78 -7.14
CA ALA A 50 -15.42 -9.34 -8.01
C ALA A 50 -14.55 -8.24 -7.36
N PHE A 51 -15.18 -7.31 -6.61
CA PHE A 51 -14.46 -6.30 -5.86
C PHE A 51 -13.61 -6.91 -4.74
N SER A 52 -14.18 -7.85 -3.99
CA SER A 52 -13.49 -8.55 -2.90
C SER A 52 -12.30 -9.38 -3.41
N ASP A 53 -12.46 -10.06 -4.55
CA ASP A 53 -11.38 -10.83 -5.19
C ASP A 53 -10.23 -9.93 -5.66
N ALA A 54 -10.56 -8.79 -6.28
CA ALA A 54 -9.56 -7.80 -6.66
C ALA A 54 -8.84 -7.22 -5.43
N TRP A 55 -9.58 -7.00 -4.35
CA TRP A 55 -9.03 -6.52 -3.08
C TRP A 55 -8.12 -7.55 -2.41
N LEU A 56 -8.45 -8.84 -2.50
CA LEU A 56 -7.62 -9.92 -1.96
C LEU A 56 -6.22 -9.94 -2.60
N VAL A 57 -6.13 -9.77 -3.93
CA VAL A 57 -4.84 -9.68 -4.64
C VAL A 57 -4.01 -8.52 -4.09
N PHE A 58 -4.65 -7.36 -3.89
CA PHE A 58 -4.01 -6.19 -3.31
C PHE A 58 -3.48 -6.44 -1.89
N VAL A 59 -4.28 -7.10 -1.04
CA VAL A 59 -3.91 -7.43 0.33
C VAL A 59 -2.70 -8.35 0.39
N PHE A 60 -2.62 -9.35 -0.48
CA PHE A 60 -1.45 -10.23 -0.53
C PHE A 60 -0.19 -9.52 -1.03
N GLU A 61 -0.33 -8.62 -2.03
CA GLU A 61 0.80 -7.80 -2.48
C GLU A 61 1.35 -6.92 -1.35
N LEU A 62 0.47 -6.27 -0.57
CA LEU A 62 0.88 -5.51 0.62
C LEU A 62 1.60 -6.40 1.64
N GLY A 63 1.09 -7.61 1.88
CA GLY A 63 1.70 -8.56 2.81
C GLY A 63 3.13 -8.93 2.39
N VAL A 64 3.33 -9.22 1.10
CA VAL A 64 4.64 -9.52 0.53
C VAL A 64 5.58 -8.32 0.66
N LEU A 65 5.16 -7.13 0.23
CA LEU A 65 5.98 -5.92 0.33
C LEU A 65 6.31 -5.58 1.79
N GLY A 66 5.34 -5.74 2.69
CA GLY A 66 5.50 -5.52 4.12
C GLY A 66 6.54 -6.45 4.73
N GLY A 67 6.40 -7.75 4.50
CA GLY A 67 7.36 -8.76 4.95
C GLY A 67 8.76 -8.54 4.38
N MET A 68 8.86 -8.23 3.09
CA MET A 68 10.14 -7.96 2.43
C MET A 68 10.82 -6.71 2.98
N LEU A 69 10.08 -5.64 3.26
CA LEU A 69 10.63 -4.43 3.90
C LEU A 69 11.16 -4.72 5.31
N LEU A 70 10.39 -5.45 6.12
CA LEU A 70 10.81 -5.84 7.46
C LEU A 70 12.07 -6.70 7.42
N TYR A 71 12.11 -7.72 6.56
CA TYR A 71 13.27 -8.57 6.36
C TYR A 71 14.51 -7.77 5.91
N ALA A 72 14.34 -6.96 4.87
CA ALA A 72 15.42 -6.20 4.26
C ALA A 72 15.93 -5.04 5.14
N SER A 73 15.15 -4.63 6.16
CA SER A 73 15.54 -3.57 7.11
C SER A 73 16.83 -3.87 7.89
N GLY A 74 17.25 -5.13 7.95
CA GLY A 74 18.54 -5.54 8.51
C GLY A 74 19.75 -5.11 7.68
N LYS A 75 19.57 -4.90 6.36
CA LYS A 75 20.59 -4.52 5.38
C LYS A 75 20.05 -3.43 4.43
N PRO A 76 19.68 -2.25 4.97
CA PRO A 76 19.04 -1.19 4.18
C PRO A 76 19.88 -0.71 2.99
N GLU A 77 21.21 -0.83 3.08
CA GLU A 77 22.17 -0.47 2.03
C GLU A 77 22.03 -1.31 0.75
N LYS A 78 21.56 -2.55 0.87
CA LYS A 78 21.38 -3.44 -0.29
C LYS A 78 19.98 -3.40 -0.88
N SER A 79 19.11 -2.57 -0.30
CA SER A 79 17.66 -2.66 -0.50
C SER A 79 17.09 -1.55 -1.39
N ARG A 80 17.96 -0.85 -2.13
CA ARG A 80 17.58 0.27 -3.00
C ARG A 80 16.45 -0.09 -3.98
N MET A 81 16.56 -1.22 -4.67
CA MET A 81 15.55 -1.64 -5.64
C MET A 81 14.21 -1.96 -4.98
N LEU A 82 14.21 -2.61 -3.81
CA LEU A 82 12.99 -2.86 -3.05
C LEU A 82 12.29 -1.54 -2.65
N VAL A 83 13.04 -0.56 -2.17
CA VAL A 83 12.48 0.76 -1.80
C VAL A 83 11.89 1.46 -3.02
N LEU A 84 12.57 1.40 -4.17
CA LEU A 84 12.04 1.95 -5.42
C LEU A 84 10.79 1.21 -5.88
N THR A 85 10.75 -0.13 -5.79
CA THR A 85 9.55 -0.93 -6.08
C THR A 85 8.37 -0.48 -5.22
N VAL A 86 8.58 -0.29 -3.92
CA VAL A 86 7.52 0.23 -3.02
C VAL A 86 7.09 1.62 -3.44
N ILE A 87 8.01 2.54 -3.74
CA ILE A 87 7.67 3.89 -4.22
C ILE A 87 6.82 3.81 -5.50
N PHE A 88 7.19 2.99 -6.47
CA PHE A 88 6.41 2.84 -7.70
C PHE A 88 5.05 2.19 -7.46
N ALA A 89 4.98 1.19 -6.57
CA ALA A 89 3.71 0.60 -6.16
C ALA A 89 2.79 1.66 -5.53
N GLU A 90 3.30 2.52 -4.66
CA GLU A 90 2.54 3.60 -4.05
C GLU A 90 2.06 4.65 -5.07
N VAL A 91 2.85 4.94 -6.12
CA VAL A 91 2.43 5.84 -7.19
C VAL A 91 1.28 5.25 -8.00
N PHE A 92 1.46 4.05 -8.55
CA PHE A 92 0.50 3.46 -9.48
C PHE A 92 -0.69 2.84 -8.76
N ARG A 93 -0.44 2.03 -7.75
CA ARG A 93 -1.48 1.31 -7.01
C ARG A 93 -2.06 2.13 -5.87
N GLY A 94 -1.28 3.01 -5.26
CA GLY A 94 -1.82 3.95 -4.27
C GLY A 94 -2.54 5.10 -4.96
N ILE A 95 -1.79 6.02 -5.56
CA ILE A 95 -2.37 7.28 -6.05
C ILE A 95 -3.20 7.12 -7.33
N VAL A 96 -2.65 6.48 -8.37
CA VAL A 96 -3.34 6.39 -9.67
C VAL A 96 -4.58 5.53 -9.56
N ALA A 97 -4.51 4.38 -8.89
CA ALA A 97 -5.69 3.55 -8.67
C ALA A 97 -6.75 4.34 -7.89
N ASP A 98 -6.44 4.92 -6.73
CA ASP A 98 -7.40 5.69 -5.92
C ASP A 98 -8.11 6.78 -6.74
N ALA A 99 -7.35 7.51 -7.57
CA ALA A 99 -7.94 8.50 -8.48
C ALA A 99 -8.91 7.87 -9.50
N VAL A 100 -8.59 6.68 -10.02
CA VAL A 100 -9.48 5.92 -10.90
C VAL A 100 -10.73 5.44 -10.16
N TRP A 101 -10.61 4.94 -8.92
CA TRP A 101 -11.75 4.53 -8.10
C TRP A 101 -12.70 5.71 -7.87
N ILE A 102 -12.17 6.87 -7.44
CA ILE A 102 -12.96 8.09 -7.29
C ILE A 102 -13.65 8.46 -8.61
N GLY A 103 -12.92 8.43 -9.73
CA GLY A 103 -13.47 8.70 -11.06
C GLY A 103 -14.56 7.72 -11.50
N ARG A 104 -14.61 6.52 -10.92
CA ARG A 104 -15.64 5.49 -11.16
C ARG A 104 -16.83 5.58 -10.19
N GLY A 105 -16.87 6.62 -9.34
CA GLY A 105 -18.00 6.93 -8.46
C GLY A 105 -17.84 6.45 -7.02
N TYR A 106 -16.67 5.94 -6.64
CA TYR A 106 -16.39 5.62 -5.24
C TYR A 106 -16.23 6.88 -4.39
N ALA A 107 -16.57 6.79 -3.10
CA ALA A 107 -16.62 7.95 -2.21
C ALA A 107 -15.23 8.53 -1.95
N ALA A 108 -14.96 9.75 -2.41
CA ALA A 108 -13.65 10.39 -2.25
C ALA A 108 -13.18 10.51 -0.78
N SER A 109 -14.12 10.60 0.17
CA SER A 109 -13.83 10.59 1.61
C SER A 109 -13.10 9.34 2.09
N GLU A 110 -13.28 8.21 1.40
CA GLU A 110 -12.62 6.94 1.75
C GLU A 110 -11.19 6.87 1.20
N TYR A 111 -10.92 7.49 0.05
CA TYR A 111 -9.64 7.36 -0.67
C TYR A 111 -8.68 8.54 -0.42
N ILE A 112 -9.18 9.76 -0.22
CA ILE A 112 -8.33 10.95 0.02
C ILE A 112 -7.36 10.76 1.19
N PRO A 113 -7.77 10.21 2.36
CA PRO A 113 -6.83 9.95 3.46
C PRO A 113 -5.69 8.99 3.06
N PHE A 114 -5.99 7.96 2.25
CA PHE A 114 -4.97 7.02 1.77
C PHE A 114 -4.04 7.65 0.75
N ILE A 115 -4.53 8.48 -0.18
CA ILE A 115 -3.68 9.26 -1.09
C ILE A 115 -2.64 10.08 -0.31
N VAL A 116 -3.04 10.71 0.81
CA VAL A 116 -2.11 11.45 1.67
C VAL A 116 -1.06 10.52 2.29
N ILE A 117 -1.46 9.35 2.78
CA ILE A 117 -0.53 8.33 3.30
C ILE A 117 0.45 7.87 2.21
N HIS A 118 -0.04 7.60 0.99
CA HIS A 118 0.77 7.21 -0.15
C HIS A 118 1.83 8.28 -0.48
N LEU A 119 1.42 9.55 -0.52
CA LEU A 119 2.34 10.67 -0.74
C LEU A 119 3.41 10.75 0.35
N LEU A 120 3.05 10.55 1.63
CA LEU A 120 4.02 10.52 2.72
C LEU A 120 5.02 9.39 2.56
N ILE A 121 4.57 8.17 2.22
CA ILE A 121 5.45 7.01 2.01
C ILE A 121 6.40 7.27 0.83
N ILE A 122 5.88 7.77 -0.31
CA ILE A 122 6.67 8.11 -1.50
C ILE A 122 7.73 9.16 -1.18
N VAL A 123 7.31 10.29 -0.61
CA VAL A 123 8.20 11.44 -0.37
C VAL A 123 9.27 11.07 0.65
N THR A 124 8.90 10.46 1.77
CA THR A 124 9.87 10.07 2.81
C THR A 124 10.80 8.95 2.33
N GLY A 125 10.28 7.97 1.60
CA GLY A 125 11.07 6.88 1.02
C GLY A 125 12.13 7.42 0.05
N TRP A 126 11.72 8.29 -0.87
CA TRP A 126 12.63 8.94 -1.81
C TRP A 126 13.71 9.78 -1.11
N LEU A 127 13.31 10.61 -0.13
CA LEU A 127 14.23 11.45 0.61
C LEU A 127 15.27 10.63 1.39
N PHE A 128 14.85 9.58 2.08
CA PHE A 128 15.76 8.76 2.87
C PHE A 128 16.63 7.84 2.00
N LEU A 129 16.13 7.41 0.84
CA LEU A 129 16.94 6.70 -0.15
C LEU A 129 18.05 7.59 -0.72
N ARG A 130 17.73 8.84 -1.08
CA ARG A 130 18.74 9.81 -1.55
C ARG A 130 19.79 10.15 -0.48
N GLN A 131 19.37 10.29 0.77
CA GLN A 131 20.31 10.52 1.88
C GLN A 131 21.25 9.32 2.06
N ALA A 132 20.73 8.10 1.98
CA ALA A 132 21.53 6.88 2.07
C ALA A 132 22.58 6.77 0.95
N GLY A 133 22.23 7.10 -0.31
CA GLY A 133 23.19 7.08 -1.43
C GLY A 133 24.32 8.10 -1.29
N LYS A 134 24.07 9.27 -0.66
CA LYS A 134 25.13 10.25 -0.38
C LYS A 134 26.09 9.79 0.71
N GLU A 135 25.59 9.05 1.69
CA GLU A 135 26.40 8.51 2.80
C GLU A 135 27.25 7.32 2.35
N ASN A 136 26.91 6.65 1.24
CA ASN A 136 27.66 5.52 0.71
C ASN A 136 27.54 5.46 -0.84
N PRO A 137 28.47 6.08 -1.59
CA PRO A 137 28.36 6.30 -3.03
C PRO A 137 28.49 5.03 -3.90
N VAL A 138 28.68 3.87 -3.28
CA VAL A 138 28.67 2.56 -3.96
C VAL A 138 27.22 2.08 -4.24
N ILE A 139 26.20 2.81 -3.76
CA ILE A 139 24.77 2.45 -3.80
C ILE A 139 23.97 3.37 -4.72
#